data_AF-A0AA88R246-F1
#
_entry.id   AF-A0AA88R246-F1
#
_cell.length_a   1.000
_cell.length_b   1.000
_cell.length_c   1.000
_cell.angle_alpha   90.00
_cell.angle_beta   90.00
_cell.angle_gamma   90.00
#
_symmetry.space_group_name_H-M   'P 1'
#
loop_
_entity.id
_entity.type
_entity.pdbx_description
1 polymer ?
#
loop_
_entity_poly.entity_id
_entity_poly.type
_entity_poly.pdbx_seq_one_letter_code
_entity_poly.pdbx_strand_id
1 'polypeptide(L)'
;MSGASTSSGVRAAFSYCVQQHKISKSWLKRSVEARINDANREFDEIPGTVEELEQYAENTASTMLYSTLQAGGIRSTAADHAASHIGKASGLLLLLKSIPYHASRNHCFSYIPAKVAAKHGLLVKQGGESQIRMDSREGLSDAVFEMASVANAHLQKARELAGTVPVEARPVLLPALPAQVLLDSLSRVQFDVFDPRLVRGILGVPPLSFQMKLKCELESRTIAGVRIDCLVDKTPEDSVARMWRSVTGGCGVAVDGVRSCCRWSMDGRHAGVGRCVAGRRKMGFGDVAVSPWTA
;
A
#
# COMPACT_ATOMS: atom_id res chain seq x y z
N MET A 1 32.73 27.86 -11.57
CA MET A 1 31.32 27.82 -12.03
C MET A 1 30.43 27.83 -10.80
N SER A 2 29.87 29.01 -10.50
CA SER A 2 29.05 29.28 -9.31
C SER A 2 27.69 28.60 -9.43
N GLY A 3 27.47 27.56 -8.63
CA GLY A 3 26.16 26.94 -8.47
C GLY A 3 25.21 27.92 -7.79
N ALA A 4 24.27 28.47 -8.57
CA ALA A 4 23.28 29.42 -8.09
C ALA A 4 22.45 28.80 -6.94
N SER A 5 22.50 29.46 -5.78
CA SER A 5 21.74 29.14 -4.59
C SER A 5 20.23 29.28 -4.85
N THR A 6 19.53 28.18 -5.00
CA THR A 6 18.06 28.16 -4.99
C THR A 6 17.57 27.41 -3.75
N SER A 7 16.63 28.04 -3.02
CA SER A 7 15.95 27.64 -1.76
C SER A 7 16.56 28.08 -0.41
N SER A 8 16.85 29.38 -0.24
CA SER A 8 17.19 29.93 1.08
C SER A 8 16.06 29.74 2.12
N GLY A 9 14.79 29.83 1.71
CA GLY A 9 13.62 29.73 2.61
C GLY A 9 13.33 28.32 3.14
N VAL A 10 13.21 27.32 2.26
CA VAL A 10 12.93 25.92 2.67
C VAL A 10 14.08 25.38 3.52
N ARG A 11 15.33 25.65 3.12
CA ARG A 11 16.51 25.24 3.88
C ARG A 11 16.55 25.90 5.26
N ALA A 12 16.21 27.18 5.37
CA ALA A 12 16.15 27.88 6.65
C ALA A 12 15.04 27.32 7.57
N ALA A 13 13.83 27.13 7.03
CA ALA A 13 12.71 26.55 7.78
C ALA A 13 13.02 25.12 8.26
N PHE A 14 13.60 24.30 7.38
CA PHE A 14 14.01 22.94 7.76
C PHE A 14 15.15 22.95 8.79
N SER A 15 16.16 23.82 8.63
CA SER A 15 17.23 24.00 9.61
C SER A 15 16.67 24.41 10.98
N TYR A 16 15.67 25.30 11.01
CA TYR A 16 14.98 25.69 12.23
C TYR A 16 14.28 24.47 12.87
N CYS A 17 13.50 23.70 12.11
CA CYS A 17 12.84 22.49 12.63
C CYS A 17 13.84 21.46 13.19
N VAL A 18 14.99 21.26 12.53
CA VAL A 18 16.05 20.35 12.99
C VAL A 18 16.74 20.87 14.27
N GLN A 19 16.84 22.18 14.45
CA GLN A 19 17.37 22.77 15.69
C GLN A 19 16.39 22.64 16.86
N GLN A 20 15.09 22.83 16.61
CA GLN A 20 14.04 22.77 17.64
C GLN A 20 13.65 21.33 17.99
N HIS A 21 13.65 20.42 17.01
CA HIS A 21 13.22 19.03 17.16
C HIS A 21 14.34 18.08 16.75
N LYS A 22 14.53 17.00 17.52
CA LYS A 22 15.46 15.92 17.17
C LYS A 22 14.88 15.05 16.04
N ILE A 23 14.85 15.59 14.83
CA ILE A 23 14.42 14.89 13.62
C ILE A 23 15.54 13.97 13.16
N SER A 24 15.22 12.69 12.94
CA SER A 24 16.19 11.73 12.44
C SER A 24 16.53 12.02 10.98
N LYS A 25 17.80 12.32 10.73
CA LYS A 25 18.35 12.41 9.37
C LYS A 25 18.28 11.07 8.62
N SER A 26 18.20 9.94 9.35
CA SER A 26 18.18 8.62 8.73
C SER A 26 16.94 8.39 7.86
N TRP A 27 15.77 8.90 8.28
CA TRP A 27 14.53 8.73 7.51
C TRP A 27 14.56 9.47 6.18
N LEU A 28 15.03 10.72 6.20
CA LEU A 28 15.17 11.52 4.98
C LEU A 28 16.25 10.95 4.07
N LYS A 29 17.41 10.56 4.62
CA LYS A 29 18.47 9.91 3.86
C LYS A 29 17.96 8.64 3.17
N ARG A 30 17.24 7.78 3.91
CA ARG A 30 16.61 6.57 3.37
C ARG A 30 15.62 6.86 2.25
N SER A 31 14.80 7.91 2.38
CA SER A 31 13.89 8.31 1.29
C SER A 31 14.61 8.82 0.06
N VAL A 32 15.70 9.58 0.24
CA VAL A 32 16.48 10.10 -0.89
C VAL A 32 17.17 8.94 -1.60
N GLU A 33 17.83 8.04 -0.85
CA GLU A 33 18.50 6.85 -1.40
C GLU A 33 17.52 5.96 -2.16
N ALA A 34 16.34 5.67 -1.60
CA ALA A 34 15.32 4.87 -2.29
C ALA A 34 14.86 5.49 -3.61
N ARG A 35 14.70 6.82 -3.66
CA ARG A 35 14.30 7.54 -4.89
C ARG A 35 15.44 7.63 -5.91
N ILE A 36 16.69 7.80 -5.46
CA ILE A 36 17.87 7.75 -6.34
C ILE A 36 17.98 6.37 -6.97
N ASN A 37 17.85 5.30 -6.17
CA ASN A 37 17.92 3.93 -6.66
C ASN A 37 16.80 3.63 -7.68
N ASP A 38 15.57 4.10 -7.42
CA ASP A 38 14.46 3.96 -8.35
C ASP A 38 14.64 4.77 -9.64
N ALA A 39 15.27 5.94 -9.57
CA ALA A 39 15.59 6.76 -10.74
C ALA A 39 16.75 6.19 -11.59
N ASN A 40 17.66 5.44 -10.96
CA ASN A 40 18.78 4.78 -11.62
C ASN A 40 18.44 3.40 -12.16
N ARG A 41 17.23 2.89 -11.90
CA ARG A 41 16.79 1.55 -12.30
C ARG A 41 16.70 1.45 -13.82
N GLU A 42 17.22 0.36 -14.39
CA GLU A 42 17.22 0.13 -15.83
C GLU A 42 15.84 -0.27 -16.37
N PHE A 43 15.63 -0.19 -17.68
CA PHE A 43 14.32 -0.40 -18.30
C PHE A 43 13.84 -1.86 -18.24
N ASP A 44 14.74 -2.82 -18.09
CA ASP A 44 14.49 -4.25 -17.96
C ASP A 44 14.45 -4.74 -16.50
N GLU A 45 14.80 -3.87 -15.54
CA GLU A 45 14.73 -4.14 -14.11
C GLU A 45 13.29 -4.06 -13.59
N ILE A 46 12.48 -5.06 -13.92
CA ILE A 46 11.12 -5.22 -13.39
C ILE A 46 11.19 -5.63 -11.91
N PRO A 47 10.45 -4.97 -10.99
CA PRO A 47 10.34 -5.41 -9.60
C PRO A 47 9.96 -6.89 -9.52
N GLY A 48 10.62 -7.69 -8.70
CA GLY A 48 10.35 -9.12 -8.63
C GLY A 48 9.02 -9.43 -7.94
N THR A 49 8.73 -8.71 -6.87
CA THR A 49 7.68 -9.03 -5.90
C THR A 49 6.90 -7.79 -5.43
N VAL A 50 5.71 -7.99 -4.83
CA VAL A 50 4.94 -6.87 -4.24
C VAL A 50 5.66 -6.34 -3.00
N GLU A 51 6.34 -7.23 -2.28
CA GLU A 51 7.11 -6.93 -1.08
C GLU A 51 8.25 -5.94 -1.35
N GLU A 52 8.89 -6.00 -2.52
CA GLU A 52 9.88 -5.00 -2.95
C GLU A 52 9.26 -3.59 -3.10
N LEU A 53 8.03 -3.52 -3.62
CA LEU A 53 7.30 -2.26 -3.75
C LEU A 53 6.77 -1.76 -2.40
N GLU A 54 6.36 -2.66 -1.50
CA GLU A 54 6.07 -2.31 -0.11
C GLU A 54 7.31 -1.75 0.58
N GLN A 55 8.49 -2.34 0.34
CA GLN A 55 9.75 -1.86 0.91
C GLN A 55 10.14 -0.49 0.34
N TYR A 56 9.91 -0.26 -0.97
CA TYR A 56 10.07 1.04 -1.58
C TYR A 56 9.11 2.08 -0.96
N ALA A 57 7.83 1.74 -0.80
CA ALA A 57 6.83 2.61 -0.17
C ALA A 57 7.16 2.91 1.29
N GLU A 58 7.66 1.93 2.04
CA GLU A 58 8.16 2.09 3.40
C GLU A 58 9.34 3.07 3.45
N ASN A 59 10.27 2.93 2.51
CA ASN A 59 11.46 3.78 2.46
C ASN A 59 11.16 5.20 1.96
N THR A 60 10.02 5.45 1.30
CA THR A 60 9.69 6.75 0.68
C THR A 60 8.48 7.45 1.30
N ALA A 61 7.32 6.81 1.34
CA ALA A 61 6.09 7.41 1.87
C ALA A 61 6.03 7.32 3.39
N SER A 62 6.35 6.16 3.99
CA SER A 62 6.33 6.00 5.46
C SER A 62 7.39 6.86 6.13
N THR A 63 8.58 6.98 5.55
CA THR A 63 9.65 7.85 6.09
C THR A 63 9.24 9.31 6.21
N MET A 64 8.40 9.83 5.31
CA MET A 64 7.84 11.18 5.43
C MET A 64 6.89 11.31 6.63
N LEU A 65 6.09 10.28 6.89
CA LEU A 65 5.22 10.25 8.08
C LEU A 65 6.04 10.15 9.36
N TYR A 66 7.09 9.31 9.41
CA TYR A 66 8.00 9.23 10.55
C TYR A 66 8.69 10.56 10.84
N SER A 67 9.21 11.22 9.79
CA SER A 67 9.81 12.55 9.92
C SER A 67 8.80 13.58 10.43
N THR A 68 7.54 13.51 10.00
CA THR A 68 6.48 14.43 10.44
C THR A 68 6.08 14.17 11.90
N LEU A 69 5.94 12.91 12.32
CA LEU A 69 5.72 12.54 13.73
C LEU A 69 6.84 13.08 14.62
N GLN A 70 8.10 12.88 14.21
CA GLN A 70 9.27 13.36 14.95
C GLN A 70 9.35 14.90 15.00
N ALA A 71 9.03 15.58 13.90
CA ALA A 71 8.95 17.04 13.85
C ALA A 71 7.84 17.58 14.77
N GLY A 72 6.73 16.84 14.92
CA GLY A 72 5.68 17.14 15.90
C GLY A 72 6.03 16.77 17.34
N GLY A 73 7.24 16.25 17.61
CA GLY A 73 7.65 15.80 18.95
C GLY A 73 6.96 14.51 19.41
N ILE A 74 6.25 13.82 18.53
CA ILE A 74 5.49 12.60 18.84
C ILE A 74 6.44 11.41 18.83
N ARG A 75 6.48 10.67 19.95
CA ARG A 75 7.25 9.43 20.09
C ARG A 75 6.32 8.33 20.56
N SER A 76 5.80 7.56 19.62
CA SER A 76 4.88 6.47 19.91
C SER A 76 5.09 5.35 18.91
N THR A 77 5.42 4.15 19.41
CA THR A 77 5.55 2.96 18.57
C THR A 77 4.26 2.66 17.84
N ALA A 78 3.10 2.83 18.49
CA ALA A 78 1.78 2.67 17.86
C ALA A 78 1.57 3.64 16.69
N ALA A 79 1.97 4.91 16.84
CA ALA A 79 1.91 5.88 15.77
C ALA A 79 2.87 5.53 14.61
N ASP A 80 4.07 5.05 14.93
CA ASP A 80 5.03 4.60 13.92
C ASP A 80 4.51 3.36 13.15
N HIS A 81 3.92 2.38 13.83
CA HIS A 81 3.31 1.22 13.16
C HIS A 81 2.13 1.63 12.25
N ALA A 82 1.26 2.54 12.72
CA ALA A 82 0.17 3.05 11.89
C ALA A 82 0.70 3.84 10.68
N ALA A 83 1.72 4.68 10.88
CA ALA A 83 2.39 5.42 9.81
C ALA A 83 3.04 4.49 8.78
N SER A 84 3.67 3.37 9.20
CA SER A 84 4.22 2.37 8.29
C SER A 84 3.15 1.82 7.34
N HIS A 85 2.03 1.38 7.89
CA HIS A 85 0.94 0.82 7.11
C HIS A 85 0.30 1.86 6.17
N ILE A 86 0.07 3.08 6.65
CA ILE A 86 -0.48 4.16 5.82
C ILE A 86 0.49 4.53 4.70
N GLY A 87 1.79 4.64 4.99
CA GLY A 87 2.82 4.94 4.00
C GLY A 87 2.94 3.86 2.93
N LYS A 88 2.97 2.58 3.33
CA LYS A 88 2.97 1.45 2.39
C LYS A 88 1.73 1.43 1.49
N ALA A 89 0.54 1.58 2.08
CA ALA A 89 -0.71 1.66 1.31
C ALA A 89 -0.70 2.83 0.31
N SER A 90 -0.33 4.02 0.78
CA SER A 90 -0.27 5.23 -0.04
C SER A 90 0.74 5.10 -1.18
N GLY A 91 1.92 4.55 -0.89
CA GLY A 91 2.96 4.33 -1.89
C GLY A 91 2.52 3.32 -2.96
N LEU A 92 2.01 2.16 -2.56
CA LEU A 92 1.49 1.15 -3.51
C LEU A 92 0.39 1.75 -4.40
N LEU A 93 -0.59 2.46 -3.83
CA LEU A 93 -1.67 3.08 -4.60
C LEU A 93 -1.17 4.18 -5.55
N LEU A 94 -0.14 4.94 -5.15
CA LEU A 94 0.46 5.94 -6.01
C LEU A 94 1.19 5.29 -7.20
N LEU A 95 1.90 4.19 -6.98
CA LEU A 95 2.53 3.40 -8.04
C LEU A 95 1.48 2.84 -9.01
N LEU A 96 0.36 2.32 -8.49
CA LEU A 96 -0.76 1.88 -9.34
C LEU A 96 -1.35 3.03 -10.17
N LYS A 97 -1.57 4.17 -9.53
CA LYS A 97 -2.09 5.37 -10.19
C LYS A 97 -1.12 5.94 -11.24
N SER A 98 0.18 5.71 -11.11
CA SER A 98 1.17 6.22 -12.06
C SER A 98 1.33 5.32 -13.29
N ILE A 99 0.82 4.08 -13.29
CA ILE A 99 0.92 3.14 -14.42
C ILE A 99 0.56 3.79 -15.77
N PRO A 100 -0.56 4.52 -15.93
CA PRO A 100 -0.89 5.15 -17.20
C PRO A 100 0.15 6.16 -17.68
N TYR A 101 0.72 6.93 -16.74
CA TYR A 101 1.75 7.90 -17.05
C TYR A 101 3.02 7.20 -17.55
N HIS A 102 3.49 6.17 -16.85
CA HIS A 102 4.70 5.44 -17.26
C HIS A 102 4.51 4.62 -18.54
N ALA A 103 3.32 4.02 -18.72
CA ALA A 103 2.97 3.32 -19.95
C ALA A 103 3.05 4.24 -21.19
N SER A 104 2.68 5.53 -21.04
CA SER A 104 2.71 6.51 -22.13
C SER A 104 4.12 7.00 -22.53
N ARG A 105 5.14 6.78 -21.69
CA ARG A 105 6.48 7.37 -21.82
C ARG A 105 7.61 6.33 -22.00
N ASN A 106 7.35 5.31 -22.83
CA ASN A 106 8.31 4.27 -23.30
C ASN A 106 8.09 2.84 -22.77
N HIS A 107 6.86 2.39 -22.51
CA HIS A 107 6.47 0.96 -22.37
C HIS A 107 7.21 0.05 -21.36
N CYS A 108 8.27 0.50 -20.69
CA CYS A 108 9.16 -0.35 -19.89
C CYS A 108 9.01 -0.15 -18.38
N PHE A 109 8.64 1.05 -17.92
CA PHE A 109 8.51 1.31 -16.48
C PHE A 109 7.13 0.91 -15.95
N SER A 110 6.92 -0.39 -15.81
CA SER A 110 5.75 -0.90 -15.11
C SER A 110 6.10 -1.18 -13.66
N TYR A 111 5.44 -0.50 -12.73
CA TYR A 111 5.48 -0.86 -11.31
C TYR A 111 4.63 -2.10 -10.99
N ILE A 112 4.39 -2.99 -11.96
CA ILE A 112 3.75 -4.29 -11.76
C ILE A 112 4.84 -5.34 -11.57
N PRO A 113 4.90 -6.02 -10.41
CA PRO A 113 5.94 -7.01 -10.17
C PRO A 113 5.87 -8.20 -11.13
N ALA A 114 7.03 -8.77 -11.47
CA ALA A 114 7.16 -9.89 -12.38
C ALA A 114 6.31 -11.11 -11.95
N LYS A 115 6.25 -11.42 -10.65
CA LYS A 115 5.38 -12.51 -10.14
C LYS A 115 3.89 -12.25 -10.39
N VAL A 116 3.43 -11.02 -10.14
CA VAL A 116 2.03 -10.63 -10.36
C VAL A 116 1.72 -10.62 -11.86
N ALA A 117 2.61 -10.05 -12.66
CA ALA A 117 2.47 -10.04 -14.12
C ALA A 117 2.42 -11.45 -14.72
N ALA A 118 3.29 -12.36 -14.26
CA ALA A 118 3.29 -13.75 -14.72
C ALA A 118 1.97 -14.46 -14.38
N LYS A 119 1.45 -14.23 -13.16
CA LYS A 119 0.19 -14.81 -12.70
C LYS A 119 -1.01 -14.39 -13.54
N HIS A 120 -1.02 -13.15 -14.03
CA HIS A 120 -2.11 -12.58 -14.82
C HIS A 120 -1.84 -12.55 -16.33
N GLY A 121 -0.85 -13.31 -16.81
CA GLY A 121 -0.54 -13.45 -18.24
C GLY A 121 0.00 -12.17 -18.91
N LEU A 122 0.51 -11.22 -18.12
CA LEU A 122 1.08 -9.96 -18.60
C LEU A 122 2.59 -10.06 -18.88
N LEU A 123 3.28 -11.06 -18.32
CA LEU A 123 4.73 -11.20 -18.49
C LEU A 123 5.06 -11.88 -19.83
N VAL A 124 5.78 -11.18 -20.69
CA VAL A 124 6.26 -11.70 -21.97
C VAL A 124 7.78 -11.75 -21.94
N LYS A 125 8.36 -12.86 -22.43
CA LYS A 125 9.81 -13.00 -22.60
C LYS A 125 10.15 -12.91 -24.09
N GLN A 126 10.89 -11.89 -24.51
CA GLN A 126 11.40 -11.75 -25.88
C GLN A 126 12.90 -11.50 -25.83
N GLY A 127 13.67 -12.27 -26.62
CA GLY A 127 15.11 -12.04 -26.77
C GLY A 127 15.97 -12.23 -25.52
N GLY A 128 15.45 -12.82 -24.44
CA GLY A 128 16.13 -12.93 -23.14
C GLY A 128 15.71 -11.87 -22.13
N GLU A 129 14.99 -10.84 -22.58
CA GLU A 129 14.44 -9.77 -21.74
C GLU A 129 12.99 -10.07 -21.35
N SER A 130 12.61 -9.68 -20.14
CA SER A 130 11.23 -9.78 -19.65
C SER A 130 10.56 -8.42 -19.79
N GLN A 131 9.34 -8.37 -20.34
CA GLN A 131 8.56 -7.15 -20.54
C GLN A 131 7.12 -7.36 -20.06
N ILE A 132 6.48 -6.28 -19.62
CA ILE A 132 5.09 -6.29 -19.19
C ILE A 132 4.18 -5.84 -20.33
N ARG A 133 3.33 -6.75 -20.80
CA ARG A 133 2.33 -6.52 -21.84
C ARG A 133 1.14 -5.77 -21.24
N MET A 134 0.85 -4.59 -21.79
CA MET A 134 -0.18 -3.65 -21.27
C MET A 134 -1.47 -3.62 -22.09
N ASP A 135 -1.57 -4.42 -23.14
CA ASP A 135 -2.75 -4.47 -24.02
C ASP A 135 -3.89 -5.34 -23.48
N SER A 136 -3.61 -6.27 -22.56
CA SER A 136 -4.61 -7.03 -21.84
C SER A 136 -5.23 -6.19 -20.72
N ARG A 137 -6.38 -5.57 -21.00
CA ARG A 137 -7.13 -4.76 -20.03
C ARG A 137 -7.60 -5.57 -18.82
N GLU A 138 -8.07 -6.79 -19.05
CA GLU A 138 -8.55 -7.69 -18.00
C GLU A 138 -7.40 -8.13 -17.09
N GLY A 139 -6.33 -8.70 -17.66
CA GLY A 139 -5.18 -9.14 -16.87
C GLY A 139 -4.51 -8.00 -16.11
N LEU A 140 -4.49 -6.79 -16.69
CA LEU A 140 -4.00 -5.59 -16.00
C LEU A 140 -4.89 -5.21 -14.83
N SER A 141 -6.22 -5.24 -15.00
CA SER A 141 -7.16 -4.95 -13.93
C SER A 141 -7.04 -5.97 -12.78
N ASP A 142 -6.82 -7.25 -13.10
CA ASP A 142 -6.58 -8.31 -12.11
C ASP A 142 -5.26 -8.12 -11.36
N ALA A 143 -4.19 -7.73 -12.07
CA ALA A 143 -2.90 -7.40 -11.45
C ALA A 143 -3.01 -6.18 -10.52
N VAL A 144 -3.71 -5.14 -10.95
CA VAL A 144 -3.98 -3.93 -10.15
C VAL A 144 -4.83 -4.28 -8.95
N PHE A 145 -5.85 -5.13 -9.10
CA PHE A 145 -6.69 -5.62 -8.02
C PHE A 145 -5.86 -6.36 -6.95
N GLU A 146 -4.97 -7.25 -7.35
CA GLU A 146 -4.09 -7.98 -6.42
C GLU A 146 -3.21 -7.03 -5.61
N MET A 147 -2.56 -6.08 -6.26
CA MET A 147 -1.74 -5.08 -5.58
C MET A 147 -2.57 -4.14 -4.69
N ALA A 148 -3.75 -3.72 -5.15
CA ALA A 148 -4.69 -2.91 -4.38
C ALA A 148 -5.24 -3.67 -3.16
N SER A 149 -5.33 -5.00 -3.23
CA SER A 149 -5.68 -5.87 -2.09
C SER A 149 -4.65 -5.74 -0.96
N VAL A 150 -3.36 -5.73 -1.31
CA VAL A 150 -2.26 -5.57 -0.34
C VAL A 150 -2.31 -4.17 0.29
N ALA A 151 -2.52 -3.13 -0.52
CA ALA A 151 -2.70 -1.77 -0.01
C ALA A 151 -3.92 -1.66 0.93
N ASN A 152 -5.04 -2.29 0.59
CA ASN A 152 -6.22 -2.35 1.46
C ASN A 152 -5.92 -3.06 2.79
N ALA A 153 -5.20 -4.18 2.77
CA ALA A 153 -4.81 -4.89 4.00
C ALA A 153 -4.00 -3.99 4.95
N HIS A 154 -3.09 -3.17 4.42
CA HIS A 154 -2.40 -2.17 5.23
C HIS A 154 -3.33 -1.08 5.77
N LEU A 155 -4.27 -0.55 4.98
CA LEU A 155 -5.24 0.43 5.49
C LEU A 155 -6.11 -0.16 6.61
N GLN A 156 -6.54 -1.42 6.48
CA GLN A 156 -7.26 -2.11 7.56
C GLN A 156 -6.40 -2.24 8.81
N LYS A 157 -5.13 -2.62 8.66
CA LYS A 157 -4.23 -2.72 9.81
C LYS A 157 -4.00 -1.37 10.50
N ALA A 158 -3.88 -0.29 9.73
CA ALA A 158 -3.81 1.06 10.29
C ALA A 158 -5.08 1.44 11.06
N ARG A 159 -6.27 1.04 10.60
CA ARG A 159 -7.53 1.26 11.31
C ARG A 159 -7.61 0.49 12.63
N GLU A 160 -7.15 -0.76 12.65
CA GLU A 160 -7.07 -1.55 13.89
C GLU A 160 -6.20 -0.88 14.95
N LEU A 161 -5.12 -0.20 14.51
CA LEU A 161 -4.22 0.54 15.39
C LEU A 161 -4.78 1.91 15.82
N ALA A 162 -5.82 2.44 15.18
CA ALA A 162 -6.30 3.82 15.42
C ALA A 162 -6.70 4.09 16.89
N GLY A 163 -7.12 3.06 17.63
CA GLY A 163 -7.44 3.15 19.05
C GLY A 163 -6.23 3.29 19.97
N THR A 164 -5.05 2.83 19.54
CA THR A 164 -3.80 2.85 20.33
C THR A 164 -2.92 4.05 20.01
N VAL A 165 -3.23 4.77 18.92
CA VAL A 165 -2.50 5.96 18.48
C VAL A 165 -2.86 7.18 19.35
N PRO A 166 -1.86 7.93 19.86
CA PRO A 166 -2.07 9.19 20.59
C PRO A 166 -2.88 10.21 19.78
N VAL A 167 -3.68 11.03 20.44
CA VAL A 167 -4.60 11.96 19.77
C VAL A 167 -3.84 13.01 18.95
N GLU A 168 -2.65 13.40 19.42
CA GLU A 168 -1.75 14.37 18.81
C GLU A 168 -1.14 13.84 17.50
N ALA A 169 -1.07 12.51 17.33
CA ALA A 169 -0.50 11.88 16.13
C ALA A 169 -1.52 11.78 14.99
N ARG A 170 -2.82 11.83 15.28
CA ARG A 170 -3.88 11.63 14.27
C ARG A 170 -3.81 12.58 13.08
N PRO A 171 -3.54 13.90 13.26
CA PRO A 171 -3.40 14.81 12.12
C PRO A 171 -2.27 14.38 11.16
N VAL A 172 -1.18 13.82 11.69
CA VAL A 172 -0.06 13.32 10.88
C VAL A 172 -0.46 12.09 10.06
N LEU A 173 -1.43 11.31 10.53
CA LEU A 173 -1.92 10.09 9.88
C LEU A 173 -3.07 10.34 8.89
N LEU A 174 -3.54 11.59 8.74
CA LEU A 174 -4.57 11.96 7.75
C LEU A 174 -4.28 11.55 6.30
N PRO A 175 -3.02 11.38 5.84
CA PRO A 175 -2.75 10.79 4.54
C PRO A 175 -3.39 9.40 4.30
N ALA A 176 -3.90 8.72 5.33
CA ALA A 176 -4.77 7.54 5.19
C ALA A 176 -6.04 7.82 4.36
N LEU A 177 -6.59 9.04 4.44
CA LEU A 177 -7.82 9.41 3.73
C LEU A 177 -7.65 9.43 2.20
N PRO A 178 -6.70 10.19 1.60
CA PRO A 178 -6.49 10.15 0.16
C PRO A 178 -6.12 8.75 -0.35
N ALA A 179 -5.42 7.94 0.45
CA ALA A 179 -5.19 6.53 0.12
C ALA A 179 -6.51 5.74 0.03
N GLN A 180 -7.39 5.86 1.02
CA GLN A 180 -8.71 5.22 0.96
C GLN A 180 -9.55 5.73 -0.22
N VAL A 181 -9.55 7.04 -0.49
CA VAL A 181 -10.29 7.62 -1.61
C VAL A 181 -9.78 7.08 -2.95
N LEU A 182 -8.48 6.95 -3.12
CA LEU A 182 -7.90 6.38 -4.34
C LEU A 182 -8.27 4.90 -4.50
N LEU A 183 -8.21 4.12 -3.41
CA LEU A 183 -8.64 2.72 -3.43
C LEU A 183 -10.12 2.58 -3.79
N ASP A 184 -11.00 3.40 -3.21
CA ASP A 184 -12.43 3.43 -3.55
C ASP A 184 -12.66 3.81 -5.02
N SER A 185 -11.89 4.77 -5.53
CA SER A 185 -11.96 5.18 -6.93
C SER A 185 -11.51 4.07 -7.89
N LEU A 186 -10.42 3.37 -7.59
CA LEU A 186 -9.97 2.20 -8.35
C LEU A 186 -11.04 1.10 -8.33
N SER A 187 -11.61 0.81 -7.15
CA SER A 187 -12.67 -0.17 -6.99
C SER A 187 -13.92 0.14 -7.84
N ARG A 188 -14.35 1.41 -7.89
CA ARG A 188 -15.51 1.85 -8.69
C ARG A 188 -15.32 1.70 -10.20
N VAL A 189 -14.08 1.70 -10.67
CA VAL A 189 -13.74 1.50 -12.08
C VAL A 189 -13.24 0.08 -12.37
N GLN A 190 -13.53 -0.87 -11.46
CA GLN A 190 -13.12 -2.27 -11.60
C GLN A 190 -11.60 -2.41 -11.82
N PHE A 191 -10.82 -1.54 -11.16
CA PHE A 191 -9.36 -1.54 -11.20
C PHE A 191 -8.74 -1.25 -12.57
N ASP A 192 -9.51 -0.73 -13.53
CA ASP A 192 -8.95 -0.17 -14.77
C ASP A 192 -8.23 1.16 -14.49
N VAL A 193 -6.90 1.10 -14.41
CA VAL A 193 -6.04 2.26 -14.13
C VAL A 193 -6.09 3.35 -15.21
N PHE A 194 -6.53 3.01 -16.42
CA PHE A 194 -6.64 3.97 -17.53
C PHE A 194 -8.03 4.62 -17.64
N ASP A 195 -8.96 4.29 -16.74
CA ASP A 195 -10.29 4.89 -16.76
C ASP A 195 -10.19 6.41 -16.53
N PRO A 196 -10.73 7.25 -17.44
CA PRO A 196 -10.61 8.70 -17.35
C PRO A 196 -11.26 9.30 -16.10
N ARG A 197 -12.18 8.57 -15.44
CA ARG A 197 -12.79 9.00 -14.17
C ARG A 197 -11.76 9.11 -13.05
N LEU A 198 -10.66 8.35 -13.08
CA LEU A 198 -9.58 8.42 -12.06
C LEU A 198 -8.79 9.73 -12.09
N VAL A 199 -8.86 10.47 -13.19
CA VAL A 199 -8.16 11.76 -13.39
C VAL A 199 -9.07 12.94 -13.03
N ARG A 200 -10.38 12.74 -12.90
CA ARG A 200 -11.34 13.80 -12.59
C ARG A 200 -11.27 14.20 -11.11
N GLY A 201 -11.38 15.51 -10.84
CA GLY A 201 -11.44 16.05 -9.49
C GLY A 201 -10.20 15.69 -8.66
N ILE A 202 -10.42 15.30 -7.40
CA ILE A 202 -9.37 14.83 -6.49
C ILE A 202 -9.43 13.31 -6.46
N LEU A 203 -8.48 12.63 -7.10
CA LEU A 203 -8.39 11.15 -7.09
C LEU A 203 -9.68 10.44 -7.54
N GLY A 204 -10.44 11.02 -8.48
CA GLY A 204 -11.71 10.46 -8.96
C GLY A 204 -12.94 10.80 -8.12
N VAL A 205 -12.85 11.78 -7.22
CA VAL A 205 -14.01 12.34 -6.51
C VAL A 205 -14.13 13.86 -6.68
N PRO A 206 -15.34 14.44 -6.57
CA PRO A 206 -15.51 15.88 -6.55
C PRO A 206 -14.74 16.54 -5.38
N PRO A 207 -14.15 17.73 -5.57
CA PRO A 207 -13.39 18.42 -4.52
C PRO A 207 -14.18 18.66 -3.23
N LEU A 208 -15.46 19.02 -3.34
CA LEU A 208 -16.33 19.23 -2.17
C LEU A 208 -16.54 17.95 -1.37
N SER A 209 -16.72 16.81 -2.04
CA SER A 209 -16.84 15.51 -1.37
C SER A 209 -15.56 15.13 -0.63
N PHE A 210 -14.40 15.39 -1.23
CA PHE A 210 -13.11 15.16 -0.57
C PHE A 210 -12.93 16.07 0.65
N GLN A 211 -13.27 17.35 0.53
CA GLN A 211 -13.19 18.32 1.63
C GLN A 211 -14.14 17.96 2.78
N MET A 212 -15.35 17.49 2.48
CA MET A 212 -16.28 17.02 3.51
C MET A 212 -15.73 15.79 4.22
N LYS A 213 -15.16 14.81 3.50
CA LYS A 213 -14.50 13.65 4.13
C LYS A 213 -13.36 14.05 5.06
N LEU A 214 -12.50 14.98 4.62
CA LEU A 214 -11.42 15.53 5.45
C LEU A 214 -11.94 16.20 6.71
N LYS A 215 -12.95 17.06 6.55
CA LYS A 215 -13.56 17.79 7.66
C LYS A 215 -14.18 16.83 8.67
N CYS A 216 -14.94 15.83 8.20
CA CYS A 216 -15.51 14.79 9.04
C CYS A 216 -14.43 14.02 9.80
N GLU A 217 -13.35 13.59 9.16
CA GLU A 217 -12.27 12.85 9.83
C GLU A 217 -11.57 13.69 10.92
N LEU A 218 -11.41 14.99 10.67
CA LEU A 218 -10.86 15.96 11.63
C LEU A 218 -11.83 16.25 12.79
N GLU A 219 -13.13 16.35 12.51
CA GLU A 219 -14.17 16.76 13.48
C GLU A 219 -14.80 15.61 14.28
N SER A 220 -14.66 14.36 13.83
CA SER A 220 -15.27 13.16 14.43
C SER A 220 -14.87 12.90 15.90
N ARG A 221 -14.09 13.78 16.54
CA ARG A 221 -13.75 13.70 17.97
C ARG A 221 -13.81 15.01 18.75
N THR A 222 -14.25 16.12 18.15
CA THR A 222 -14.49 17.36 18.92
C THR A 222 -15.83 17.31 19.67
N ILE A 223 -16.72 16.38 19.33
CA ILE A 223 -18.03 16.22 19.96
C ILE A 223 -18.03 14.96 20.84
N ALA A 224 -18.19 15.18 22.15
CA ALA A 224 -18.17 14.21 23.23
C ALA A 224 -18.79 12.83 22.92
N GLY A 225 -17.99 11.77 22.99
CA GLY A 225 -18.43 10.39 23.30
C GLY A 225 -19.42 9.70 22.36
N VAL A 226 -19.92 10.37 21.32
CA VAL A 226 -20.83 9.81 20.33
C VAL A 226 -20.03 9.53 19.07
N ARG A 227 -20.00 8.27 18.66
CA ARG A 227 -19.49 7.83 17.36
C ARG A 227 -20.42 8.40 16.29
N ILE A 228 -20.17 9.64 15.87
CA ILE A 228 -20.84 10.20 14.70
C ILE A 228 -20.14 9.56 13.50
N ASP A 229 -20.72 8.47 13.02
CA ASP A 229 -20.48 7.96 11.67
C ASP A 229 -20.85 9.10 10.71
N CYS A 230 -19.88 9.98 10.44
CA CYS A 230 -20.11 11.15 9.62
C CYS A 230 -20.29 10.71 8.17
N LEU A 231 -21.55 10.53 7.76
CA LEU A 231 -22.13 10.77 6.43
C LEU A 231 -21.15 10.68 5.24
N VAL A 232 -20.39 9.60 5.18
CA VAL A 232 -20.03 8.98 3.93
C VAL A 232 -21.00 7.84 3.85
N ASP A 233 -21.85 7.91 2.85
CA ASP A 233 -22.68 6.82 2.36
C ASP A 233 -22.17 5.49 2.91
N LYS A 234 -23.01 4.79 3.67
CA LYS A 234 -22.92 3.33 3.67
C LYS A 234 -23.23 2.92 2.22
N THR A 235 -22.33 3.20 1.27
CA THR A 235 -22.08 2.23 0.21
C THR A 235 -21.89 0.97 1.00
N PRO A 236 -22.85 0.03 0.91
CA PRO A 236 -22.99 -0.97 1.94
C PRO A 236 -21.60 -1.56 2.07
N GLU A 237 -21.07 -1.67 3.29
CA GLU A 237 -19.86 -2.45 3.50
C GLU A 237 -19.97 -3.79 2.75
N ASP A 238 -21.20 -4.24 2.48
CA ASP A 238 -21.51 -5.33 1.58
C ASP A 238 -21.21 -5.19 0.09
N SER A 239 -21.09 -4.04 -0.61
CA SER A 239 -20.82 -4.08 -2.07
C SER A 239 -19.33 -4.17 -2.36
N VAL A 240 -18.51 -3.32 -1.73
CA VAL A 240 -17.05 -3.40 -1.87
C VAL A 240 -16.54 -4.60 -1.08
N ALA A 241 -17.00 -4.84 0.16
CA ALA A 241 -16.60 -6.07 0.86
C ALA A 241 -17.31 -7.34 0.35
N ARG A 242 -18.49 -7.34 -0.30
CA ARG A 242 -18.89 -8.52 -1.13
C ARG A 242 -17.99 -8.67 -2.32
N MET A 243 -17.63 -7.59 -3.03
CA MET A 243 -16.75 -7.71 -4.18
C MET A 243 -15.42 -8.32 -3.73
N TRP A 244 -14.80 -7.80 -2.68
CA TRP A 244 -13.62 -8.40 -2.05
C TRP A 244 -13.88 -9.84 -1.57
N ARG A 245 -14.97 -10.14 -0.85
CA ARG A 245 -15.29 -11.51 -0.37
C ARG A 245 -15.62 -12.50 -1.49
N SER A 246 -16.21 -12.04 -2.59
CA SER A 246 -16.61 -12.85 -3.75
C SER A 246 -15.42 -13.15 -4.66
N VAL A 247 -14.46 -12.22 -4.77
CA VAL A 247 -13.27 -12.37 -5.59
C VAL A 247 -12.15 -13.09 -4.83
N THR A 248 -12.02 -12.91 -3.50
CA THR A 248 -11.01 -13.64 -2.68
C THR A 248 -11.50 -15.00 -2.16
N GLY A 249 -12.69 -15.46 -2.58
CA GLY A 249 -13.18 -16.80 -2.24
C GLY A 249 -13.25 -17.09 -0.74
N GLY A 250 -13.58 -16.08 0.09
CA GLY A 250 -13.71 -16.26 1.54
C GLY A 250 -12.44 -16.68 2.28
N CYS A 251 -11.27 -16.68 1.64
CA CYS A 251 -9.99 -16.84 2.33
C CYS A 251 -9.58 -15.48 2.91
N GLY A 252 -9.87 -15.28 4.20
CA GLY A 252 -9.22 -14.21 4.96
C GLY A 252 -7.71 -14.35 4.82
N VAL A 253 -7.05 -13.26 4.46
CA VAL A 253 -5.58 -13.20 4.42
C VAL A 253 -5.09 -13.26 5.86
N ALA A 254 -4.89 -14.47 6.37
CA ALA A 254 -4.22 -14.72 7.63
C ALA A 254 -2.72 -14.55 7.38
N VAL A 255 -2.20 -13.38 7.75
CA VAL A 255 -0.75 -13.16 7.82
C VAL A 255 -0.30 -13.70 9.18
N ASP A 256 -0.13 -15.03 9.26
CA ASP A 256 0.78 -15.68 10.21
C ASP A 256 0.98 -17.17 9.84
N GLY A 257 2.24 -17.52 9.55
CA GLY A 257 2.89 -18.83 9.66
C GLY A 257 2.13 -20.14 9.36
N VAL A 258 2.61 -20.85 8.31
CA VAL A 258 2.59 -22.31 8.12
C VAL A 258 1.35 -22.96 7.46
N ARG A 259 1.42 -22.99 6.11
CA ARG A 259 1.02 -24.00 5.09
C ARG A 259 -0.25 -24.85 5.25
N SER A 260 -1.08 -24.83 4.20
CA SER A 260 -1.32 -26.04 3.39
C SER A 260 -1.70 -25.68 1.94
N CYS A 261 -1.12 -26.41 1.01
CA CYS A 261 -1.20 -26.21 -0.44
C CYS A 261 -2.54 -26.77 -0.96
N CYS A 262 -3.41 -25.95 -1.55
CA CYS A 262 -4.53 -26.46 -2.37
C CYS A 262 -4.09 -26.51 -3.83
N ARG A 263 -3.66 -27.70 -4.26
CA ARG A 263 -3.47 -28.09 -5.65
C ARG A 263 -4.87 -28.14 -6.31
N TRP A 264 -5.12 -27.27 -7.28
CA TRP A 264 -6.27 -27.41 -8.18
C TRP A 264 -5.96 -28.53 -9.17
N SER A 265 -6.63 -29.68 -9.03
CA SER A 265 -6.75 -30.67 -10.08
C SER A 265 -8.11 -30.47 -10.71
N MET A 266 -8.14 -30.09 -11.99
CA MET A 266 -9.36 -30.18 -12.77
C MET A 266 -9.60 -31.66 -13.04
N ASP A 267 -10.67 -32.21 -12.47
CA ASP A 267 -11.42 -33.24 -13.15
C ASP A 267 -12.88 -33.22 -12.72
N GLY A 268 -13.75 -33.22 -13.73
CA GLY A 268 -15.18 -33.04 -13.58
C GLY A 268 -15.91 -34.29 -13.09
N ARG A 269 -17.04 -33.99 -12.43
CA ARG A 269 -18.22 -34.84 -12.13
C ARG A 269 -18.35 -35.34 -10.69
N HIS A 270 -19.57 -35.10 -10.22
CA HIS A 270 -20.30 -35.64 -9.06
C HIS A 270 -20.12 -34.95 -7.70
N ALA A 271 -21.27 -34.43 -7.25
CA ALA A 271 -21.57 -33.97 -5.90
C ALA A 271 -21.51 -35.13 -4.89
N GLY A 272 -20.90 -34.89 -3.73
CA GLY A 272 -20.90 -35.82 -2.61
C GLY A 272 -20.34 -35.16 -1.35
N VAL A 273 -21.15 -35.12 -0.29
CA VAL A 273 -20.81 -34.60 1.04
C VAL A 273 -19.69 -35.46 1.66
N GLY A 274 -18.51 -34.87 1.87
CA GLY A 274 -17.35 -35.53 2.48
C GLY A 274 -17.06 -35.03 3.89
N ARG A 275 -17.18 -35.92 4.88
CA ARG A 275 -16.76 -35.71 6.28
C ARG A 275 -15.23 -35.67 6.41
N CYS A 276 -14.68 -34.71 7.15
CA CYS A 276 -13.28 -34.71 7.55
C CYS A 276 -13.03 -35.71 8.69
N VAL A 277 -12.12 -36.66 8.47
CA VAL A 277 -11.54 -37.52 9.51
C VAL A 277 -10.15 -36.97 9.85
N ALA A 278 -9.95 -36.56 11.10
CA ALA A 278 -8.67 -36.04 11.59
C ALA A 278 -7.68 -37.19 11.85
N GLY A 279 -6.70 -37.37 10.95
CA GLY A 279 -5.57 -38.28 11.14
C GLY A 279 -4.41 -37.59 11.86
N ARG A 280 -4.17 -37.96 13.11
CA ARG A 280 -3.05 -37.46 13.94
C ARG A 280 -1.75 -38.20 13.52
N ARG A 281 -0.71 -37.49 13.07
CA ARG A 281 0.65 -38.04 12.98
C ARG A 281 1.64 -37.18 13.78
N LYS A 282 2.33 -37.83 14.72
CA LYS A 282 3.48 -37.32 15.48
C LYS A 282 4.75 -37.40 14.61
N MET A 283 5.52 -36.31 14.57
CA MET A 283 6.99 -36.24 14.40
C MET A 283 7.36 -34.85 14.96
N GLY A 284 8.38 -34.59 15.79
CA GLY A 284 9.64 -35.25 16.13
C GLY A 284 10.58 -34.07 16.37
N PHE A 285 10.97 -33.81 17.63
CA PHE A 285 11.82 -32.69 18.03
C PHE A 285 13.22 -32.83 17.40
N GLY A 286 13.77 -31.72 16.87
CA GLY A 286 15.14 -31.60 16.39
C GLY A 286 15.64 -30.18 16.63
N ASP A 287 16.87 -30.08 17.14
CA ASP A 287 17.40 -29.01 17.97
C ASP A 287 17.57 -27.62 17.33
N VAL A 288 17.45 -26.61 18.19
CA VAL A 288 17.67 -25.19 17.95
C VAL A 288 19.16 -24.87 18.11
N ALA A 289 19.81 -24.36 17.07
CA ALA A 289 21.11 -23.69 17.16
C ALA A 289 20.91 -22.18 17.06
N VAL A 290 21.18 -21.48 18.16
CA VAL A 290 21.21 -20.02 18.28
C VAL A 290 22.63 -19.55 17.99
N SER A 291 22.82 -18.60 17.07
CA SER A 291 24.11 -17.92 16.85
C SER A 291 24.09 -16.52 17.49
N PRO A 292 25.18 -16.07 18.16
CA PRO A 292 25.17 -14.85 18.95
C PRO A 292 25.60 -13.62 18.14
N TRP A 293 24.97 -12.48 18.43
CA TRP A 293 25.41 -11.14 18.03
C TRP A 293 26.52 -10.67 18.98
N THR A 294 27.64 -10.20 18.43
CA THR A 294 28.69 -9.49 19.18
C THR A 294 28.71 -8.01 18.80
N ALA A 295 28.64 -7.20 19.87
CA ALA A 295 29.16 -5.83 20.11
C ALA A 295 29.20 -4.81 18.95
#